data_AF-A0A2S9F462-F1
#
_entry.id   AF-A0A2S9F462-F1
#
_cell.length_a   1.000
_cell.length_b   1.000
_cell.length_c   1.000
_cell.angle_alpha   90.00
_cell.angle_beta   90.00
_cell.angle_gamma   90.00
#
_symmetry.space_group_name_H-M   'P 1'
#
loop_
_entity.id
_entity.type
_entity.pdbx_description
1 polymer ?
#
loop_
_entity_poly.entity_id
_entity_poly.type
_entity_poly.pdbx_seq_one_letter_code
_entity_poly.pdbx_strand_id
1 'polypeptide(L)'
;MQYVDWERFTVWVEEVSTKGDVKWPSGAVTQSFEVCQAKREVLLGSDPDVELSKRVPGALKRLREERASEVDNNGLVLRPRGAGGARLWTWAGLKANATLLAGLGIGANEVENESVVLPEGITADDIKAADINSVPRVDDEAISALKFSVALPPDLAIRTVGERLADPGGAGETARARIVRYHAS
;
A
#
# COMPACT_ATOMS: atom_id res chain seq x y z
N MET A 1 17.55 5.45 -29.44
CA MET A 1 18.40 6.66 -29.36
C MET A 1 19.63 6.35 -30.19
N GLN A 2 19.78 6.96 -31.37
CA GLN A 2 20.85 6.54 -32.29
C GLN A 2 22.04 7.51 -32.36
N TYR A 3 21.92 8.80 -32.00
CA TYR A 3 23.09 9.68 -31.97
C TYR A 3 22.88 10.98 -31.16
N VAL A 4 23.90 11.40 -30.41
CA VAL A 4 23.97 12.71 -29.73
C VAL A 4 25.27 13.38 -30.16
N ASP A 5 25.19 14.58 -30.74
CA ASP A 5 26.35 15.40 -31.09
C ASP A 5 26.60 16.41 -29.95
N TRP A 6 27.62 16.10 -29.13
CA TRP A 6 27.97 16.89 -27.95
C TRP A 6 28.75 18.16 -28.27
N GLU A 7 29.37 18.28 -29.45
CA GLU A 7 30.07 19.52 -29.84
C GLU A 7 29.10 20.61 -30.26
N ARG A 8 27.95 20.22 -30.82
CA ARG A 8 26.90 21.15 -31.27
C ARG A 8 25.71 21.23 -30.33
N PHE A 9 25.72 20.45 -29.25
CA PHE A 9 24.59 20.26 -28.33
C PHE A 9 23.28 19.91 -29.04
N THR A 10 23.38 19.12 -30.12
CA THR A 10 22.23 18.75 -30.95
C THR A 10 21.87 17.29 -30.75
N VAL A 11 20.61 17.04 -30.41
CA VAL A 11 20.03 15.70 -30.33
C VAL A 11 19.05 15.54 -31.49
N TRP A 12 19.25 14.50 -32.30
CA TRP A 12 18.32 14.14 -33.35
C TRP A 12 17.36 13.06 -32.84
N VAL A 13 16.06 13.35 -32.90
CA VAL A 13 14.99 12.42 -32.54
C VAL A 13 14.07 12.20 -33.74
N GLU A 14 13.71 10.95 -33.98
CA GLU A 14 12.64 10.58 -34.91
C GLU A 14 11.39 10.18 -34.12
N GLU A 15 10.22 10.59 -34.61
CA GLU A 15 8.94 10.20 -34.04
C GLU A 15 8.67 8.71 -34.33
N VAL A 16 8.58 7.89 -33.28
CA VAL A 16 8.16 6.49 -33.42
C VAL A 16 6.64 6.47 -33.48
N SER A 17 6.05 5.85 -34.50
CA SER A 17 4.58 5.83 -34.72
C SER A 17 3.78 5.12 -33.63
N THR A 18 4.46 4.45 -32.69
CA THR A 18 3.86 3.86 -31.51
C THR A 18 3.71 4.94 -30.44
N LYS A 19 2.47 5.29 -30.11
CA LYS A 19 2.12 6.14 -28.96
C LYS A 19 2.64 5.46 -27.68
N GLY A 20 3.87 5.75 -27.31
CA GLY A 20 4.50 5.21 -26.11
C GLY A 20 3.77 5.79 -24.91
N ASP A 21 2.98 4.97 -24.22
CA ASP A 21 2.55 5.27 -22.86
C ASP A 21 3.83 5.48 -22.05
N VAL A 22 4.13 6.73 -21.71
CA VAL A 22 5.20 7.05 -20.77
C VAL A 22 4.71 6.58 -19.40
N LYS A 23 4.89 5.28 -19.14
CA LYS A 23 4.75 4.71 -17.81
C LYS A 23 5.97 5.14 -17.03
N TRP A 24 5.84 6.22 -16.26
CA TRP A 24 6.77 6.50 -15.20
C TRP A 24 6.72 5.31 -14.23
N PRO A 25 7.81 4.56 -14.03
CA PRO A 25 7.85 3.53 -13.01
C PRO A 25 7.97 4.24 -11.65
N SER A 26 6.92 4.94 -11.22
CA SER A 26 6.78 5.21 -9.79
C SER A 26 6.20 3.94 -9.21
N GLY A 27 7.00 3.19 -8.45
CA GLY A 27 6.45 2.23 -7.51
C GLY A 27 5.35 2.88 -6.68
N ALA A 28 4.43 2.09 -6.13
CA ALA A 28 3.32 2.63 -5.34
C ALA A 28 3.87 3.62 -4.29
N VAL A 29 3.46 4.89 -4.38
CA VAL A 29 3.88 5.90 -3.40
C VAL A 29 3.37 5.44 -2.04
N THR A 30 4.28 5.28 -1.09
CA THR A 30 3.92 4.95 0.30
C THR A 30 2.99 6.04 0.85
N GLN A 31 1.80 5.63 1.28
CA GLN A 31 0.83 6.48 1.97
C GLN A 31 0.89 6.22 3.47
N SER A 32 0.67 7.27 4.27
CA SER A 32 0.54 7.13 5.72
C SER A 32 -0.81 6.52 6.09
N PHE A 33 -0.91 6.06 7.33
CA PHE A 33 -2.15 5.56 7.91
C PHE A 33 -3.29 6.60 7.79
N GLU A 34 -3.02 7.85 8.14
CA GLU A 34 -4.02 8.93 8.13
C GLU A 34 -4.56 9.21 6.72
N VAL A 35 -3.69 9.17 5.70
CA VAL A 35 -4.12 9.37 4.31
C VAL A 35 -5.05 8.23 3.86
N CYS A 36 -4.71 7.00 4.22
CA CYS A 36 -5.55 5.84 3.87
C CYS A 36 -6.87 5.82 4.65
N GLN A 37 -6.88 6.23 5.93
CA GLN A 37 -8.11 6.40 6.70
C GLN A 37 -9.00 7.48 6.11
N ALA A 38 -8.45 8.64 5.74
CA ALA A 38 -9.22 9.71 5.07
C ALA A 38 -9.86 9.22 3.76
N LYS A 39 -9.15 8.40 2.98
CA LYS A 39 -9.71 7.76 1.77
C LYS A 39 -10.87 6.83 2.12
N ARG A 40 -10.72 6.00 3.16
CA ARG A 40 -11.78 5.11 3.66
C ARG A 40 -13.01 5.90 4.10
N GLU A 41 -12.84 6.99 4.84
CA GLU A 41 -13.93 7.88 5.27
C GLU A 41 -14.69 8.46 4.06
N VAL A 42 -13.97 8.89 3.03
CA VAL A 42 -14.61 9.39 1.80
C VAL A 42 -15.44 8.30 1.12
N LEU A 43 -14.93 7.07 1.07
CA LEU A 43 -15.69 5.93 0.53
C LEU A 43 -16.90 5.57 1.40
N LEU A 44 -16.83 5.76 2.72
CA LEU A 44 -17.94 5.56 3.66
C LEU A 44 -18.99 6.68 3.64
N GLY A 45 -18.71 7.79 2.94
CA GLY A 45 -19.70 8.85 2.69
C GLY A 45 -19.27 10.25 3.13
N SER A 46 -18.12 10.42 3.78
CA SER A 46 -17.61 11.75 4.14
C SER A 46 -17.28 12.55 2.88
N ASP A 47 -17.77 13.78 2.79
CA ASP A 47 -17.37 14.71 1.74
C ASP A 47 -16.24 15.61 2.24
N PRO A 48 -15.20 15.89 1.43
CA PRO A 48 -14.12 16.80 1.82
C PRO A 48 -14.63 18.21 2.08
N ASP A 49 -14.19 18.83 3.19
CA ASP A 49 -14.54 20.21 3.56
C ASP A 49 -13.71 21.25 2.79
N VAL A 50 -13.87 21.27 1.46
CA VAL A 50 -13.22 22.21 0.55
C VAL A 50 -14.17 22.58 -0.60
N GLU A 51 -13.91 23.69 -1.28
CA GLU A 51 -14.66 24.03 -2.49
C GLU A 51 -14.38 23.01 -3.61
N LEU A 52 -15.40 22.25 -3.97
CA LEU A 52 -15.32 21.24 -5.01
C LEU A 52 -15.80 21.77 -6.35
N SER A 53 -15.06 21.46 -7.41
CA SER A 53 -15.53 21.72 -8.77
C SER A 53 -16.80 20.91 -9.08
N LYS A 54 -17.64 21.40 -9.99
CA LYS A 54 -18.95 20.80 -10.35
C LYS A 54 -18.90 19.32 -10.74
N ARG A 55 -17.75 18.82 -11.20
CA ARG A 55 -17.56 17.42 -11.62
C ARG A 55 -17.28 16.45 -10.45
N VAL A 56 -16.84 16.95 -9.29
CA VAL A 56 -16.38 16.09 -8.19
C VAL A 56 -17.51 15.29 -7.55
N PRO A 57 -18.70 15.85 -7.23
CA PRO A 57 -19.76 15.07 -6.59
C PRO A 57 -20.18 13.84 -7.41
N GLY A 58 -20.27 14.00 -8.73
CA GLY A 58 -20.58 12.90 -9.64
C GLY A 58 -19.47 11.84 -9.72
N ALA A 59 -18.20 12.25 -9.63
CA ALA A 59 -17.07 11.34 -9.58
C ALA A 59 -17.00 10.58 -8.24
N LEU A 60 -17.21 11.27 -7.11
CA LEU A 60 -17.24 10.66 -5.79
C LEU A 60 -18.37 9.63 -5.67
N LYS A 61 -19.56 9.95 -6.19
CA LYS A 61 -20.68 9.00 -6.21
C LYS A 61 -20.30 7.70 -6.94
N ARG A 62 -19.75 7.80 -8.16
CA ARG A 62 -19.31 6.63 -8.93
C ARG A 62 -18.23 5.84 -8.20
N LEU A 63 -17.24 6.54 -7.64
CA LEU A 63 -16.15 5.90 -6.90
C LEU A 63 -16.68 5.11 -5.69
N ARG A 64 -17.63 5.67 -4.94
CA ARG A 64 -18.29 5.01 -3.80
C ARG A 64 -19.06 3.76 -4.25
N GLU A 65 -19.76 3.83 -5.38
CA GLU A 65 -20.46 2.68 -5.96
C GLU A 65 -19.48 1.58 -6.42
N GLU A 66 -18.42 1.94 -7.15
CA GLU A 66 -17.41 1.01 -7.68
C GLU A 66 -16.61 0.29 -6.59
N ARG A 67 -16.36 0.96 -5.46
CA ARG A 67 -15.51 0.45 -4.36
C ARG A 67 -16.31 0.08 -3.11
N ALA A 68 -17.64 0.03 -3.19
CA ALA A 68 -18.53 -0.27 -2.06
C ALA A 68 -18.20 -1.59 -1.35
N SER A 69 -17.65 -2.57 -2.07
CA SER A 69 -17.31 -3.89 -1.52
C SER A 69 -16.07 -3.93 -0.61
N GLU A 70 -15.43 -2.78 -0.36
CA GLU A 70 -14.10 -2.69 0.27
C GLU A 70 -14.10 -1.90 1.56
N VAL A 71 -15.24 -1.31 1.89
CA VAL A 71 -15.46 -0.52 3.10
C VAL A 71 -16.77 -0.94 3.75
N ASP A 72 -16.78 -0.96 5.07
CA ASP A 72 -17.99 -1.20 5.88
C ASP A 72 -17.91 -0.35 7.14
N ASN A 73 -19.02 0.27 7.53
CA ASN A 73 -19.06 1.11 8.74
C ASN A 73 -18.78 0.31 10.03
N ASN A 74 -18.96 -1.01 10.01
CA ASN A 74 -18.78 -1.88 11.16
C ASN A 74 -17.37 -2.46 11.29
N GLY A 75 -16.48 -2.25 10.31
CA GLY A 75 -15.14 -2.81 10.38
C GLY A 75 -14.32 -2.78 9.09
N LEU A 76 -13.21 -3.50 9.13
CA LEU A 76 -12.36 -3.79 7.97
C LEU A 76 -12.93 -4.96 7.20
N VAL A 77 -12.97 -4.85 5.87
CA VAL A 77 -13.60 -5.86 5.02
C VAL A 77 -12.61 -6.97 4.68
N LEU A 78 -12.93 -8.20 5.05
CA LEU A 78 -12.22 -9.41 4.66
C LEU A 78 -12.95 -10.09 3.51
N ARG A 79 -12.32 -10.13 2.34
CA ARG A 79 -12.86 -10.75 1.12
C ARG A 79 -12.09 -12.05 0.79
N PRO A 80 -12.73 -13.23 0.84
CA PRO A 80 -12.12 -14.48 0.40
C PRO A 80 -11.68 -14.42 -1.08
N ARG A 81 -10.54 -15.05 -1.40
CA ARG A 81 -9.98 -15.19 -2.76
C ARG A 81 -9.97 -16.64 -3.26
N GLY A 82 -10.80 -17.52 -2.68
CA GLY A 82 -10.75 -18.96 -2.95
C GLY A 82 -9.43 -19.55 -2.44
N ALA A 83 -8.76 -20.36 -3.28
CA ALA A 83 -7.49 -21.03 -2.93
C ALA A 83 -6.29 -20.08 -2.67
N GLY A 84 -6.47 -18.77 -2.89
CA GLY A 84 -5.45 -17.73 -2.66
C GLY A 84 -5.58 -17.04 -1.29
N GLY A 85 -6.29 -17.65 -0.33
CA GLY A 85 -6.52 -17.06 0.98
C GLY A 85 -7.58 -15.95 0.96
N ALA A 86 -7.30 -14.81 1.61
CA ALA A 86 -8.23 -13.69 1.69
C ALA A 86 -7.51 -12.34 1.51
N ARG A 87 -8.21 -11.35 0.97
CA ARG A 87 -7.77 -9.95 0.99
C ARG A 87 -8.45 -9.24 2.15
N LEU A 88 -7.66 -8.57 2.98
CA LEU A 88 -8.16 -7.67 4.01
C LEU A 88 -7.97 -6.23 3.54
N TRP A 89 -9.05 -5.47 3.42
CA TRP A 89 -9.03 -4.04 3.15
C TRP A 89 -8.79 -3.27 4.46
N THR A 90 -7.51 -2.99 4.73
CA THR A 90 -7.05 -2.40 6.00
C THR A 90 -7.13 -0.88 6.01
N TRP A 91 -6.94 -0.24 4.85
CA TRP A 91 -6.81 1.21 4.72
C TRP A 91 -5.75 1.79 5.68
N ALA A 92 -4.65 1.07 5.88
CA ALA A 92 -3.66 1.38 6.90
C ALA A 92 -2.37 2.03 6.37
N GLY A 93 -2.19 2.10 5.06
CA GLY A 93 -0.93 2.53 4.45
C GLY A 93 0.10 1.40 4.39
N LEU A 94 1.10 1.56 3.51
CA LEU A 94 2.06 0.49 3.19
C LEU A 94 2.85 0.02 4.41
N LYS A 95 3.32 0.96 5.25
CA LYS A 95 4.17 0.67 6.41
C LYS A 95 3.43 -0.10 7.50
N ALA A 96 2.22 0.34 7.84
CA ALA A 96 1.38 -0.32 8.83
C ALA A 96 1.03 -1.74 8.37
N ASN A 97 0.68 -1.91 7.10
CA ASN A 97 0.41 -3.22 6.51
C ASN A 97 1.64 -4.14 6.53
N ALA A 98 2.82 -3.61 6.20
CA ALA A 98 4.07 -4.38 6.26
C ALA A 98 4.41 -4.80 7.70
N THR A 99 4.22 -3.90 8.68
CA THR A 99 4.39 -4.21 10.11
C THR A 99 3.40 -5.27 10.57
N LEU A 100 2.13 -5.16 10.18
CA LEU A 100 1.11 -6.15 10.53
C LEU A 100 1.46 -7.55 9.98
N LEU A 101 1.86 -7.63 8.71
CA LEU A 101 2.27 -8.91 8.11
C LEU A 101 3.51 -9.49 8.79
N ALA A 102 4.49 -8.65 9.15
CA ALA A 102 5.66 -9.10 9.91
C ALA A 102 5.27 -9.66 11.28
N GLY A 103 4.35 -9.01 11.99
CA GLY A 103 3.81 -9.47 13.27
C GLY A 103 3.01 -10.78 13.19
N LEU A 104 2.56 -11.14 11.99
CA LEU A 104 1.94 -12.43 11.67
C LEU A 104 2.92 -13.48 11.14
N GLY A 105 4.20 -13.12 10.98
CA GLY A 105 5.21 -13.99 10.36
C GLY A 105 5.01 -14.19 8.85
N ILE A 106 4.30 -13.28 8.18
CA ILE A 106 3.97 -13.33 6.75
C ILE A 106 4.90 -12.40 5.97
N GLY A 107 5.39 -12.84 4.81
CA GLY A 107 6.20 -12.01 3.92
C GLY A 107 5.39 -10.89 3.23
N ALA A 108 6.03 -9.75 2.95
CA ALA A 108 5.37 -8.55 2.44
C ALA A 108 5.22 -8.50 0.90
N ASN A 109 5.22 -9.64 0.21
CA ASN A 109 5.33 -9.69 -1.26
C ASN A 109 4.14 -9.06 -2.02
N GLU A 110 2.95 -9.02 -1.41
CA GLU A 110 1.73 -8.40 -1.97
C GLU A 110 1.16 -7.33 -1.01
N VAL A 111 2.02 -6.46 -0.47
CA VAL A 111 1.57 -5.37 0.40
C VAL A 111 1.17 -4.14 -0.42
N GLU A 112 -0.06 -3.67 -0.20
CA GLU A 112 -0.58 -2.43 -0.81
C GLU A 112 -0.87 -1.39 0.29
N ASN A 113 -1.12 -0.14 -0.08
CA ASN A 113 -1.51 0.89 0.90
C ASN A 113 -2.89 0.59 1.53
N GLU A 114 -3.82 0.06 0.75
CA GLU A 114 -5.23 -0.09 1.17
C GLU A 114 -5.56 -1.50 1.63
N SER A 115 -4.72 -2.49 1.30
CA SER A 115 -5.03 -3.88 1.53
C SER A 115 -3.79 -4.75 1.74
N VAL A 116 -4.01 -5.91 2.36
CA VAL A 116 -3.06 -7.02 2.45
C VAL A 116 -3.70 -8.30 1.99
N VAL A 117 -2.87 -9.24 1.55
CA VAL A 117 -3.28 -10.61 1.24
C VAL A 117 -2.82 -11.54 2.35
N LEU A 118 -3.77 -12.27 2.91
CA LEU A 118 -3.58 -13.20 4.00
C LEU A 118 -3.67 -14.63 3.46
N PRO A 119 -2.72 -15.51 3.79
CA PRO A 119 -2.81 -16.93 3.49
C PRO A 119 -4.07 -17.58 4.09
N GLU A 120 -4.41 -18.78 3.61
CA GLU A 120 -5.46 -19.59 4.23
C GLU A 120 -5.13 -19.88 5.71
N GLY A 121 -6.17 -19.94 6.54
CA GLY A 121 -6.04 -20.26 7.96
C GLY A 121 -5.80 -19.07 8.88
N ILE A 122 -5.42 -17.89 8.36
CA ILE A 122 -5.31 -16.68 9.19
C ILE A 122 -6.70 -16.21 9.63
N THR A 123 -6.90 -16.13 10.94
CA THR A 123 -8.15 -15.73 11.58
C THR A 123 -8.11 -14.27 12.03
N ALA A 124 -9.28 -13.73 12.42
CA ALA A 124 -9.36 -12.41 13.02
C ALA A 124 -8.63 -12.34 14.37
N ASP A 125 -8.59 -13.45 15.12
CA ASP A 125 -7.89 -13.52 16.40
C ASP A 125 -6.37 -13.50 16.19
N ASP A 126 -5.86 -14.16 15.13
CA ASP A 126 -4.44 -14.09 14.77
C ASP A 126 -4.03 -12.65 14.43
N ILE A 127 -4.85 -11.94 13.62
CA ILE A 127 -4.62 -10.53 13.27
C ILE A 127 -4.60 -9.65 14.53
N LYS A 128 -5.52 -9.90 15.47
CA LYS A 128 -5.57 -9.18 16.75
C LYS A 128 -4.38 -9.47 17.66
N ALA A 129 -3.83 -10.68 17.57
CA ALA A 129 -2.69 -11.14 18.35
C ALA A 129 -1.33 -10.83 17.70
N ALA A 130 -1.30 -10.25 16.50
CA ALA A 130 -0.08 -9.92 15.78
C ALA A 130 0.87 -9.06 16.63
N ASP A 131 2.17 -9.37 16.59
CA ASP A 131 3.17 -8.54 17.26
C ASP A 131 3.43 -7.25 16.47
N ILE A 132 2.79 -6.16 16.90
CA ILE A 132 2.87 -4.86 16.23
C ILE A 132 4.25 -4.20 16.33
N ASN A 133 5.17 -4.73 17.15
CA ASN A 133 6.55 -4.24 17.24
C ASN A 133 7.49 -4.97 16.28
N SER A 134 6.97 -5.95 15.51
CA SER A 134 7.75 -6.67 14.52
C SER A 134 8.22 -5.75 13.40
N VAL A 135 9.47 -5.97 12.99
CA VAL A 135 10.14 -5.18 11.96
C VAL A 135 9.86 -5.80 10.59
N PRO A 136 9.31 -5.04 9.61
CA PRO A 136 9.11 -5.53 8.26
C PRO A 136 10.40 -6.06 7.64
N ARG A 137 10.32 -7.20 6.95
CA ARG A 137 11.42 -7.67 6.11
C ARG A 137 11.58 -6.71 4.93
N VAL A 138 12.83 -6.37 4.66
CA VAL A 138 13.23 -5.44 3.60
C VAL A 138 13.89 -6.26 2.51
N ASP A 139 13.43 -6.09 1.27
CA ASP A 139 14.08 -6.74 0.11
C ASP A 139 15.49 -6.17 -0.10
N ASP A 140 16.38 -6.99 -0.66
CA ASP A 140 17.79 -6.63 -0.91
C ASP A 140 17.93 -5.34 -1.75
N GLU A 141 16.96 -5.06 -2.62
CA GLU A 141 16.91 -3.83 -3.41
C GLU A 141 16.74 -2.58 -2.53
N ALA A 142 15.87 -2.63 -1.51
CA ALA A 142 15.67 -1.52 -0.58
C ALA A 142 16.87 -1.34 0.38
N ILE A 143 17.62 -2.40 0.65
CA ILE A 143 18.90 -2.33 1.38
C ILE A 143 19.97 -1.65 0.50
N SER A 144 20.03 -1.99 -0.78
CA SER A 144 20.99 -1.40 -1.73
C SER A 144 20.75 0.10 -1.97
N ALA A 145 19.50 0.56 -1.86
CA ALA A 145 19.12 1.97 -2.00
C ALA A 145 19.50 2.83 -0.79
N LEU A 146 19.88 2.22 0.34
CA LEU A 146 20.38 2.96 1.49
C LEU A 146 21.76 3.53 1.15
N LYS A 147 21.84 4.86 1.05
CA LYS A 147 23.14 5.55 1.00
C LYS A 147 23.95 5.10 2.24
N PHE A 148 25.18 4.62 2.03
CA PHE A 148 26.06 4.03 3.05
C PHE A 148 25.74 2.60 3.52
N SER A 149 24.90 1.82 2.82
CA SER A 149 24.68 0.39 3.13
C SER A 149 25.98 -0.42 3.22
N VAL A 150 26.98 -0.08 2.39
CA VAL A 150 28.32 -0.68 2.38
C VAL A 150 29.17 -0.39 3.63
N ALA A 151 28.76 0.55 4.49
CA ALA A 151 29.47 0.94 5.71
C ALA A 151 28.83 0.39 7.00
N LEU A 152 27.74 -0.38 6.91
CA LEU A 152 27.10 -1.03 8.04
C LEU A 152 27.21 -2.55 7.92
N PRO A 153 27.38 -3.30 9.03
CA PRO A 153 27.14 -4.74 9.02
C PRO A 153 25.75 -5.05 8.45
N PRO A 154 25.58 -6.09 7.62
CA PRO A 154 24.31 -6.38 6.93
C PRO A 154 23.08 -6.41 7.85
N ASP A 155 23.20 -7.05 9.01
CA ASP A 155 22.11 -7.15 9.99
C ASP A 155 21.66 -5.79 10.52
N LEU A 156 22.60 -4.84 10.68
CA LEU A 156 22.31 -3.50 11.16
C LEU A 156 21.66 -2.65 10.07
N ALA A 157 22.07 -2.81 8.81
CA ALA A 157 21.42 -2.15 7.67
C ALA A 157 19.98 -2.64 7.50
N ILE A 158 19.75 -3.96 7.53
CA ILE A 158 18.42 -4.58 7.46
C ILE A 158 17.52 -4.03 8.57
N ARG A 159 17.99 -4.04 9.82
CA ARG A 159 17.20 -3.60 10.96
C ARG A 159 16.87 -2.11 10.88
N THR A 160 17.84 -1.28 10.52
CA THR A 160 17.64 0.18 10.39
C THR A 160 16.61 0.52 9.32
N VAL A 161 16.69 -0.13 8.14
CA VAL A 161 15.71 0.11 7.06
C VAL A 161 14.34 -0.42 7.47
N GLY A 162 14.29 -1.60 8.10
CA GLY A 162 13.06 -2.18 8.60
C GLY A 162 12.37 -1.28 9.64
N GLU A 163 13.11 -0.75 10.62
CA GLU A 163 12.59 0.17 11.64
C GLU A 163 12.04 1.47 11.00
N ARG A 164 12.68 1.98 9.95
CA ARG A 164 12.18 3.15 9.19
C ARG A 164 10.90 2.85 8.40
N LEU A 165 10.71 1.60 8.00
CA LEU A 165 9.55 1.13 7.26
C LEU A 165 8.44 0.60 8.18
N ALA A 166 8.71 0.48 9.49
CA ALA A 166 7.71 0.07 10.45
C ALA A 166 6.73 1.21 10.78
N ASP A 167 5.49 0.84 11.03
CA ASP A 167 4.47 1.69 11.65
C ASP A 167 3.67 0.87 12.69
N PRO A 168 4.21 0.72 13.92
CA PRO A 168 3.53 0.01 15.00
C PRO A 168 2.19 0.63 15.40
N GLY A 169 2.05 1.95 15.23
CA GLY A 169 0.82 2.68 15.56
C GLY A 169 -0.32 2.29 14.63
N GLY A 170 -0.11 2.45 13.32
CA GLY A 170 -1.08 2.06 12.29
C GLY A 170 -1.36 0.56 12.30
N ALA A 171 -0.34 -0.28 12.54
CA ALA A 171 -0.53 -1.72 12.69
C ALA A 171 -1.39 -2.07 13.92
N GLY A 172 -1.17 -1.39 15.04
CA GLY A 172 -1.96 -1.55 16.26
C GLY A 172 -3.42 -1.13 16.12
N GLU A 173 -3.69 0.00 15.45
CA GLU A 173 -5.05 0.42 15.09
C GLU A 173 -5.73 -0.64 14.21
N THR A 174 -5.02 -1.13 13.19
CA THR A 174 -5.52 -2.15 12.25
C THR A 174 -5.82 -3.48 12.95
N ALA A 175 -4.94 -3.95 13.84
CA ALA A 175 -5.11 -5.21 14.58
C ALA A 175 -6.30 -5.16 15.56
N ARG A 176 -6.63 -3.98 16.09
CA ARG A 176 -7.76 -3.79 17.02
C ARG A 176 -9.09 -3.60 16.29
N ALA A 177 -9.06 -3.23 15.02
CA ALA A 177 -10.27 -2.98 14.25
C ALA A 177 -11.10 -4.27 14.10
N ARG A 178 -12.42 -4.12 14.19
CA ARG A 178 -13.34 -5.23 13.92
C ARG A 178 -13.19 -5.67 12.47
N ILE A 179 -13.16 -6.98 12.23
CA ILE A 179 -13.14 -7.54 10.88
C ILE A 179 -14.53 -8.04 10.52
N VAL A 180 -15.02 -7.63 9.36
CA VAL A 180 -16.29 -8.09 8.79
C VAL A 180 -16.02 -8.89 7.54
N ARG A 181 -16.68 -10.04 7.39
CA ARG A 181 -16.56 -10.85 6.17
C ARG A 181 -17.44 -10.24 5.08
N TYR A 182 -16.88 -10.08 3.90
CA TYR A 182 -17.65 -9.69 2.73
C TYR A 182 -18.60 -10.82 2.34
N HIS A 183 -19.89 -10.49 2.23
CA HIS A 183 -20.92 -11.35 1.69
C HIS A 183 -21.44 -10.68 0.40
N ALA A 184 -21.32 -11.37 -0.73
CA ALA A 184 -21.95 -10.90 -1.96
C ALA A 184 -23.47 -11.06 -1.79
N SER A 185 -24.19 -9.93 -1.82
CA SER A 185 -25.66 -9.90 -1.82
C SER A 185 -26.23 -10.36 -3.17
#